data_AF-A0AA36UXB1-F1
#
_entry.id   AF-A0AA36UXB1-F1
#
_cell.length_a   1.000
_cell.length_b   1.000
_cell.length_c   1.000
_cell.angle_alpha   90.00
_cell.angle_beta   90.00
_cell.angle_gamma   90.00
#
_symmetry.space_group_name_H-M   'P 1'
#
loop_
_entity.id
_entity.type
_entity.pdbx_description
1 polymer ?
#
loop_
_entity_poly.entity_id
_entity_poly.type
_entity_poly.pdbx_seq_one_letter_code
_entity_poly.pdbx_strand_id
1 'polypeptide(L)'
;MMIGYLLPPEELSSYSVAVKIIESTFFLAQITLTIAMPKLVSSRLSSMKDYAKLTKKVVKELAIYAVISMISILIISKYIVMNVFYGKFDNLFEIVLFYCPAIVLVYFRVYLTRFLQIEDLVKFSLILHIVTALSNVILNLVLIKYMGVLGAALATSISYI
;
A
#
# COMPACT_ATOMS: atom_id res chain seq x y z
N MET A 1 -4.35 -15.51 -6.57
CA MET A 1 -3.82 -14.36 -7.32
C MET A 1 -3.44 -14.81 -8.72
N MET A 2 -3.67 -13.98 -9.75
CA MET A 2 -3.30 -14.25 -11.14
C MET A 2 -1.83 -14.69 -11.29
N ILE A 3 -0.97 -14.14 -10.44
CA ILE A 3 0.47 -14.34 -10.37
C ILE A 3 0.85 -15.83 -10.21
N GLY A 4 0.04 -16.64 -9.52
CA GLY A 4 0.29 -18.07 -9.33
C GLY A 4 0.20 -18.92 -10.60
N TYR A 5 -0.39 -18.38 -11.66
CA TYR A 5 -0.43 -19.01 -12.99
C TYR A 5 0.65 -18.48 -13.93
N LEU A 6 1.38 -17.43 -13.54
CA LEU A 6 2.31 -16.69 -14.40
C LEU A 6 3.77 -16.83 -13.99
N LEU A 7 4.07 -17.34 -12.79
CA LEU A 7 5.42 -17.44 -12.24
C LEU A 7 5.78 -18.87 -11.80
N PRO A 8 7.07 -19.24 -11.82
CA PRO A 8 7.56 -20.50 -11.25
C PRO A 8 7.28 -20.63 -9.73
N PRO A 9 7.15 -21.86 -9.19
CA PRO A 9 6.85 -22.08 -7.77
C PRO A 9 7.87 -21.49 -6.79
N GLU A 10 9.16 -21.48 -7.12
CA GLU A 10 10.20 -20.90 -6.27
C GLU A 10 10.03 -19.38 -6.13
N GLU A 11 9.84 -18.68 -7.27
CA GLU A 11 9.61 -17.23 -7.28
C GLU A 11 8.31 -16.86 -6.56
N LEU A 12 7.28 -17.68 -6.67
CA LEU A 12 6.00 -17.48 -6.00
C LEU A 12 6.13 -17.53 -4.47
N SER A 13 7.06 -18.34 -3.97
CA SER A 13 7.34 -18.47 -2.54
C SER A 13 8.02 -17.21 -2.00
N SER A 14 9.08 -16.74 -2.65
CA SER A 14 9.74 -15.46 -2.32
C SER A 14 8.76 -14.29 -2.39
N TYR A 15 7.93 -14.26 -3.44
CA TYR A 15 6.90 -13.24 -3.61
C TYR A 15 5.89 -13.24 -2.46
N SER A 16 5.38 -14.40 -2.11
CA SER A 16 4.38 -14.55 -1.04
C SER A 16 4.91 -14.09 0.32
N VAL A 17 6.20 -14.34 0.60
CA VAL A 17 6.85 -13.85 1.82
C VAL A 17 7.01 -12.33 1.79
N ALA A 18 7.50 -11.75 0.70
CA ALA A 18 7.65 -10.30 0.54
C ALA A 18 6.31 -9.58 0.75
N VAL A 19 5.25 -10.09 0.13
CA VAL A 19 3.90 -9.54 0.23
C VAL A 19 3.43 -9.54 1.68
N LYS A 20 3.55 -10.68 2.37
CA LYS A 20 3.15 -10.79 3.79
C LYS A 20 3.90 -9.80 4.69
N ILE A 21 5.20 -9.63 4.49
CA ILE A 21 6.00 -8.67 5.27
C ILE A 21 5.45 -7.25 5.10
N ILE A 22 5.22 -6.82 3.85
CA ILE A 22 4.73 -5.47 3.57
C ILE A 22 3.29 -5.28 4.03
N GLU A 23 2.39 -6.20 3.69
CA GLU A 23 0.96 -6.08 4.03
C GLU A 23 0.72 -6.13 5.54
N SER A 24 1.59 -6.80 6.30
CA SER A 24 1.56 -6.78 7.76
C SER A 24 1.72 -5.38 8.35
N THR A 25 2.13 -4.36 7.58
CA THR A 25 2.23 -2.97 8.06
C THR A 25 1.01 -2.12 7.75
N PHE A 26 0.09 -2.59 6.91
CA PHE A 26 -1.04 -1.79 6.45
C PHE A 26 -2.03 -1.43 7.55
N PHE A 27 -2.06 -2.20 8.65
CA PHE A 27 -2.87 -1.87 9.82
C PHE A 27 -2.44 -0.53 10.46
N LEU A 28 -1.17 -0.13 10.35
CA LEU A 28 -0.68 1.14 10.87
C LEU A 28 -1.40 2.32 10.21
N ALA A 29 -1.62 2.27 8.90
CA ALA A 29 -2.40 3.28 8.16
C ALA A 29 -3.83 3.38 8.70
N GLN A 30 -4.47 2.24 8.94
CA GLN A 30 -5.84 2.17 9.43
C GLN A 30 -5.97 2.76 10.84
N ILE A 31 -5.04 2.45 11.74
CA ILE A 31 -5.07 2.97 13.11
C ILE A 31 -4.91 4.49 13.12
N THR A 32 -3.92 5.04 12.40
CA THR A 32 -3.69 6.49 12.35
C THR A 32 -4.96 7.23 11.96
N LEU A 33 -5.65 6.75 10.92
CA LEU A 33 -6.83 7.43 10.43
C LEU A 33 -8.06 7.22 11.32
N THR A 34 -8.23 6.02 11.88
CA THR A 34 -9.32 5.72 12.82
C THR A 34 -9.29 6.66 14.02
N ILE A 35 -8.10 7.00 14.54
CA ILE A 35 -7.94 7.96 15.64
C ILE A 35 -8.33 9.39 15.22
N ALA A 36 -8.01 9.79 13.99
CA ALA A 36 -8.29 11.14 13.49
C ALA A 36 -9.75 11.35 13.06
N MET A 37 -10.47 10.28 12.71
CA MET A 37 -11.81 10.33 12.10
C MET A 37 -12.86 11.11 12.91
N PRO A 38 -13.07 10.85 14.22
CA PRO A 38 -14.12 11.55 14.97
C PRO A 38 -13.94 13.07 14.97
N LYS A 39 -12.69 13.53 15.01
CA LYS A 39 -12.35 14.96 15.01
C LYS A 39 -12.50 15.59 13.63
N LEU A 40 -12.19 14.85 12.56
CA LEU A 40 -12.44 15.31 11.19
C LEU A 40 -13.93 15.48 10.93
N VAL A 41 -14.76 14.52 11.33
CA VAL A 41 -16.22 14.60 11.18
C VAL A 41 -16.79 15.77 11.99
N SER A 42 -16.42 15.92 13.26
CA SER A 42 -16.95 17.01 14.09
C SER A 42 -16.52 18.39 13.60
N SER A 43 -15.29 18.54 13.10
CA SER A 43 -14.84 19.81 12.50
C SER A 43 -15.53 20.12 11.17
N ARG A 44 -15.88 19.10 10.36
CA ARG A 44 -16.64 19.28 9.12
C ARG A 44 -18.03 19.87 9.37
N LEU A 45 -18.66 19.48 10.47
CA LEU A 45 -19.99 19.95 10.87
C LEU A 45 -19.96 21.35 11.51
N SER A 46 -18.86 21.74 12.15
CA SER A 46 -18.78 23.00 12.88
C SER A 46 -18.18 24.16 12.08
N SER A 47 -17.07 23.94 11.38
CA SER A 47 -16.29 25.01 10.75
C SER A 47 -15.43 24.50 9.60
N MET A 48 -15.75 24.93 8.38
CA MET A 48 -14.96 24.56 7.19
C MET A 48 -13.49 24.99 7.29
N LYS A 49 -13.21 26.10 7.99
CA LYS A 49 -11.84 26.57 8.21
C LYS A 49 -11.06 25.60 9.11
N ASP A 50 -11.68 25.12 10.18
CA ASP A 50 -11.04 24.17 11.11
C ASP A 50 -10.93 22.78 10.50
N TYR A 51 -11.94 22.35 9.73
CA TYR A 51 -11.88 21.12 8.95
C TYR A 51 -10.71 21.14 7.95
N ALA A 52 -10.56 22.21 7.16
CA ALA A 52 -9.46 22.34 6.21
C ALA A 52 -8.09 22.34 6.90
N LYS A 53 -7.97 23.04 8.04
CA LYS A 53 -6.74 23.08 8.84
C LYS A 53 -6.39 21.70 9.41
N LEU A 54 -7.37 20.99 9.96
CA LEU A 54 -7.18 19.65 10.51
C LEU A 54 -6.86 18.63 9.43
N THR A 55 -7.56 18.68 8.29
CA THR A 55 -7.32 17.80 7.14
C THR A 55 -5.90 17.92 6.64
N LYS A 56 -5.38 19.15 6.45
CA LYS A 56 -3.98 19.38 6.07
C LYS A 56 -3.00 18.78 7.08
N LYS A 57 -3.29 18.90 8.38
CA LYS A 57 -2.46 18.31 9.44
C LYS A 57 -2.46 16.77 9.35
N VAL A 58 -3.63 16.14 9.24
CA VAL A 58 -3.77 14.68 9.17
C VAL A 58 -3.09 14.12 7.92
N VAL A 59 -3.25 14.76 6.76
CA VAL A 59 -2.58 14.35 5.52
C VAL A 59 -1.06 14.44 5.65
N LYS A 60 -0.54 15.52 6.26
CA LYS A 60 0.89 15.66 6.52
C LYS A 60 1.42 14.56 7.45
N GLU A 61 0.71 14.26 8.54
CA GLU A 61 1.09 13.21 9.48
C GLU A 61 1.06 11.82 8.82
N LEU A 62 0.01 11.50 8.05
CA LEU A 62 -0.08 10.27 7.29
C LEU A 62 1.08 10.10 6.30
N ALA A 63 1.44 11.15 5.56
CA ALA A 63 2.55 11.11 4.63
C ALA A 63 3.89 10.83 5.34
N ILE A 64 4.12 11.47 6.50
CA ILE A 64 5.31 11.22 7.32
C ILE A 64 5.34 9.78 7.81
N TYR A 65 4.23 9.28 8.37
CA TYR A 65 4.15 7.90 8.86
C TYR A 65 4.31 6.87 7.74
N ALA A 66 3.74 7.12 6.57
CA ALA A 66 3.90 6.28 5.40
C ALA A 66 5.38 6.13 5.02
N VAL A 67 6.12 7.25 4.95
CA VAL A 67 7.56 7.24 4.62
C VAL A 67 8.37 6.55 5.72
N ILE A 68 8.07 6.80 6.99
CA ILE A 68 8.73 6.12 8.12
C ILE A 68 8.49 4.60 8.02
N SER A 69 7.25 4.16 7.86
CA SER A 69 6.90 2.74 7.73
C SER A 69 7.60 2.09 6.53
N MET A 70 7.66 2.78 5.39
CA MET A 70 8.37 2.32 4.19
C MET A 70 9.87 2.11 4.49
N ILE A 71 10.55 3.12 5.05
CA ILE A 71 11.98 3.05 5.38
C ILE A 71 12.24 1.95 6.42
N SER A 72 11.42 1.88 7.47
CA SER A 72 11.53 0.83 8.50
C SER A 72 11.42 -0.56 7.89
N ILE A 73 10.47 -0.79 6.97
CA ILE A 73 10.34 -2.08 6.29
C ILE A 73 11.55 -2.39 5.40
N LEU A 74 12.11 -1.43 4.69
CA LEU A 74 13.31 -1.68 3.87
C LEU A 74 14.50 -2.12 4.74
N ILE A 75 14.72 -1.45 5.88
CA ILE A 75 15.81 -1.77 6.81
C ILE A 75 15.57 -3.15 7.45
N ILE A 76 14.37 -3.39 7.98
CA ILE A 76 14.00 -4.64 8.66
C ILE A 76 14.05 -5.81 7.67
N SER A 77 13.54 -5.65 6.46
CA SER A 77 13.51 -6.73 5.47
C SER A 77 14.91 -7.14 5.03
N LYS A 78 15.83 -6.17 4.86
CA LYS A 78 17.24 -6.49 4.59
C LYS A 78 17.84 -7.34 5.70
N TYR A 79 17.58 -6.97 6.96
CA TYR A 79 18.06 -7.73 8.12
C TYR A 79 17.45 -9.14 8.19
N ILE A 80 16.14 -9.28 7.97
CA ILE A 80 15.42 -10.56 8.01
C ILE A 80 15.95 -11.51 6.93
N VAL A 81 16.13 -11.03 5.70
CA VAL A 81 16.65 -11.84 4.58
C VAL A 81 18.03 -12.42 4.90
N MET A 82 18.93 -11.59 5.44
CA MET A 82 20.31 -11.99 5.73
C MET A 82 20.44 -12.91 6.95
N ASN A 83 19.69 -12.64 8.02
CA ASN A 83 19.93 -13.27 9.33
C ASN A 83 18.89 -14.31 9.75
N VAL A 84 17.63 -14.17 9.31
CA VAL A 84 16.54 -15.08 9.70
C VAL A 84 16.35 -16.18 8.68
N PHE A 85 16.34 -15.81 7.40
CA PHE A 85 16.15 -16.77 6.32
C PHE A 85 17.45 -17.40 5.82
N TYR A 86 18.62 -16.94 6.28
CA TYR A 86 19.92 -17.46 5.87
C TYR A 86 20.09 -17.54 4.34
N GLY A 87 19.52 -16.58 3.60
CA GLY A 87 19.57 -16.58 2.14
C GLY A 87 18.69 -17.62 1.44
N LYS A 88 17.76 -18.30 2.14
CA LYS A 88 16.88 -19.32 1.54
C LYS A 88 15.91 -18.82 0.47
N PHE A 89 15.71 -17.50 0.38
CA PHE A 89 14.80 -16.91 -0.60
C PHE A 89 15.58 -16.04 -1.57
N ASP A 90 15.74 -16.56 -2.79
CA ASP A 90 16.29 -15.79 -3.90
C ASP A 90 15.37 -14.61 -4.23
N ASN A 91 15.98 -13.47 -4.52
CA ASN A 91 15.34 -12.22 -4.94
C ASN A 91 14.33 -11.62 -3.93
N LEU A 92 14.21 -12.15 -2.70
CA LEU A 92 13.24 -11.68 -1.71
C LEU A 92 13.39 -10.19 -1.41
N PHE A 93 14.62 -9.72 -1.19
CA PHE A 93 14.87 -8.31 -0.92
C PHE A 93 14.53 -7.40 -2.11
N GLU A 94 14.80 -7.87 -3.34
CA GLU A 94 14.47 -7.13 -4.56
C GLU A 94 12.95 -7.04 -4.74
N ILE A 95 12.23 -8.13 -4.52
CA ILE A 95 10.76 -8.11 -4.54
C ILE A 95 10.23 -7.13 -3.49
N VAL A 96 10.80 -7.12 -2.27
CA VAL A 96 10.44 -6.12 -1.25
C VAL A 96 10.69 -4.71 -1.75
N LEU A 97 11.82 -4.41 -2.40
CA LEU A 97 12.10 -3.08 -2.95
C LEU A 97 11.04 -2.63 -3.96
N PHE A 98 10.63 -3.51 -4.87
CA PHE A 98 9.61 -3.19 -5.89
C PHE A 98 8.18 -3.14 -5.30
N TYR A 99 7.90 -3.88 -4.23
CA TYR A 99 6.59 -3.89 -3.58
C TYR A 99 6.44 -2.79 -2.52
N CYS A 100 7.54 -2.28 -1.95
CA CYS A 100 7.54 -1.32 -0.85
C CYS A 100 6.72 -0.03 -1.09
N PRO A 101 6.67 0.55 -2.32
CA PRO A 101 5.85 1.73 -2.58
C PRO A 101 4.35 1.53 -2.27
N ALA A 102 3.87 0.28 -2.22
CA ALA A 102 2.52 -0.08 -1.79
C ALA A 102 2.16 0.51 -0.42
N ILE A 103 3.13 0.60 0.50
CA ILE A 103 2.91 1.15 1.85
C ILE A 103 2.40 2.59 1.73
N VAL A 104 3.08 3.43 0.95
CA VAL A 104 2.68 4.84 0.79
C VAL A 104 1.33 4.96 0.10
N LEU A 105 1.10 4.15 -0.94
CA LEU A 105 -0.15 4.12 -1.68
C LEU A 105 -1.33 3.68 -0.81
N VAL A 106 -1.14 2.70 0.08
CA VAL A 106 -2.16 2.27 1.03
C VAL A 106 -2.51 3.37 2.02
N TYR A 107 -1.53 4.08 2.58
CA TYR A 107 -1.81 5.24 3.46
C TYR A 107 -2.68 6.28 2.74
N PHE A 108 -2.36 6.57 1.49
CA PHE A 108 -3.15 7.47 0.65
C PHE A 108 -4.56 6.92 0.38
N ARG A 109 -4.69 5.64 -0.01
CA ARG A 109 -5.98 4.99 -0.30
C ARG A 109 -6.89 4.98 0.91
N VAL A 110 -6.35 4.66 2.09
CA VAL A 110 -7.08 4.65 3.36
C VAL A 110 -7.61 6.05 3.68
N TYR A 111 -6.78 7.09 3.50
CA TYR A 111 -7.22 8.48 3.60
C TYR A 111 -8.32 8.84 2.60
N LEU A 112 -8.09 8.58 1.32
CA LEU A 112 -9.02 8.90 0.24
C LEU A 112 -10.40 8.26 0.47
N THR A 113 -10.42 7.00 0.89
CA THR A 113 -11.65 6.28 1.20
C THR A 113 -12.45 6.98 2.30
N ARG A 114 -11.79 7.42 3.39
CA ARG A 114 -12.47 8.13 4.47
C ARG A 114 -12.87 9.55 4.09
N PHE A 115 -12.05 10.23 3.30
CA PHE A 115 -12.36 11.55 2.78
C PHE A 115 -13.65 11.50 1.95
N LEU A 116 -13.77 10.54 1.04
CA LEU A 116 -14.99 10.34 0.25
C LEU A 116 -16.22 10.00 1.12
N GLN A 117 -16.02 9.32 2.26
CA GLN A 117 -17.10 9.08 3.23
C GLN A 117 -17.56 10.36 3.92
N ILE A 118 -16.63 11.22 4.35
CA ILE A 118 -16.96 12.49 5.01
C ILE A 118 -17.67 13.45 4.06
N GLU A 119 -17.29 13.47 2.78
CA GLU A 119 -17.87 14.35 1.77
C GLU A 119 -19.13 13.78 1.07
N ASP A 120 -19.63 12.61 1.51
CA ASP A 120 -20.78 11.92 0.91
C ASP A 120 -20.58 11.57 -0.59
N LEU A 121 -19.34 11.27 -0.97
CA LEU A 121 -18.89 10.95 -2.33
C LEU A 121 -18.58 9.46 -2.50
N VAL A 122 -19.16 8.58 -1.67
CA VAL A 122 -18.85 7.14 -1.65
C VAL A 122 -19.09 6.44 -2.99
N LYS A 123 -19.97 6.98 -3.85
CA LYS A 123 -20.18 6.46 -5.22
C LYS A 123 -18.89 6.47 -6.05
N PHE A 124 -17.99 7.43 -5.82
CA PHE A 124 -16.69 7.47 -6.49
C PHE A 124 -15.75 6.35 -6.03
N SER A 125 -15.94 5.79 -4.83
CA SER A 125 -15.16 4.65 -4.35
C SER A 125 -15.34 3.42 -5.22
N LEU A 126 -16.54 3.19 -5.77
CA LEU A 126 -16.78 2.09 -6.72
C LEU A 126 -15.97 2.28 -8.01
N ILE A 127 -15.96 3.50 -8.55
CA ILE A 127 -15.18 3.83 -9.76
C ILE A 127 -13.70 3.61 -9.49
N LEU A 128 -13.19 4.08 -8.35
CA LEU A 128 -11.81 3.85 -7.94
C LEU A 128 -11.50 2.35 -7.88
N HIS A 129 -12.31 1.53 -7.22
CA HIS A 129 -12.09 0.08 -7.15
C HIS A 129 -12.06 -0.59 -8.52
N ILE A 130 -12.90 -0.17 -9.46
CA ILE A 130 -12.90 -0.69 -10.84
C ILE A 130 -11.62 -0.28 -11.56
N VAL A 131 -11.23 1.00 -11.49
CA VAL A 131 -10.00 1.51 -12.10
C VAL A 131 -8.78 0.80 -11.53
N THR A 132 -8.73 0.62 -10.22
CA THR A 132 -7.69 -0.12 -9.51
C THR A 132 -7.60 -1.58 -10.00
N ALA A 133 -8.74 -2.28 -10.08
CA ALA A 133 -8.77 -3.67 -10.52
C ALA A 133 -8.32 -3.83 -11.99
N LEU A 134 -8.79 -2.96 -12.88
CA LEU A 134 -8.37 -2.95 -14.29
C LEU A 134 -6.89 -2.62 -14.45
N SER A 135 -6.41 -1.61 -13.73
CA SER A 135 -4.99 -1.24 -13.71
C SER A 135 -4.14 -2.40 -13.22
N ASN A 136 -4.58 -3.14 -12.20
CA ASN A 136 -3.86 -4.31 -11.71
C ASN A 136 -3.71 -5.40 -12.76
N VAL A 137 -4.78 -5.73 -13.48
CA VAL A 137 -4.74 -6.75 -14.54
C VAL A 137 -3.81 -6.30 -15.67
N ILE A 138 -4.00 -5.08 -16.17
CA ILE A 138 -3.22 -4.54 -17.30
C ILE A 138 -1.73 -4.44 -16.93
N LEU A 139 -1.41 -3.86 -15.77
CA LEU A 139 -0.03 -3.72 -15.31
C LEU A 139 0.63 -5.07 -15.08
N ASN A 140 -0.07 -6.06 -14.51
CA ASN A 140 0.50 -7.39 -14.34
C ASN A 140 0.78 -8.06 -15.70
N LEU A 141 -0.15 -7.99 -16.67
CA LEU A 141 0.06 -8.57 -18.01
C LEU A 141 1.27 -7.96 -18.73
N VAL A 142 1.47 -6.65 -18.58
CA VAL A 142 2.59 -5.93 -19.21
C VAL A 142 3.88 -6.16 -18.42
N LEU A 143 3.91 -5.83 -17.13
CA LEU A 143 5.15 -5.81 -16.34
C LEU A 143 5.70 -7.22 -16.07
N ILE A 144 4.86 -8.23 -15.89
CA ILE A 144 5.34 -9.62 -15.71
C ILE A 144 6.09 -10.09 -16.96
N LYS A 145 5.61 -9.72 -18.15
CA LYS A 145 6.28 -10.09 -19.42
C LYS A 145 7.70 -9.53 -19.52
N TYR A 146 7.96 -8.33 -18.99
CA TYR A 146 9.26 -7.67 -19.10
C TYR A 146 10.17 -7.85 -17.88
N MET A 147 9.60 -8.09 -16.69
CA MET A 147 10.33 -8.04 -15.41
C MET A 147 10.05 -9.25 -14.50
N GLY A 148 9.28 -10.25 -14.96
CA GLY A 148 8.94 -11.44 -14.17
C GLY A 148 8.29 -11.10 -12.83
N VAL A 149 8.78 -11.75 -11.76
CA VAL A 149 8.29 -11.53 -10.38
C VAL A 149 8.41 -10.09 -9.88
N LEU A 150 9.46 -9.36 -10.29
CA LEU A 150 9.63 -7.94 -9.93
C LEU A 150 8.55 -7.07 -10.60
N GLY A 151 8.16 -7.45 -11.82
CA GLY A 151 7.04 -6.84 -12.53
C GLY A 151 5.70 -7.06 -11.81
N ALA A 152 5.47 -8.27 -11.30
CA ALA A 152 4.29 -8.57 -10.49
C ALA A 152 4.25 -7.73 -9.19
N ALA A 153 5.40 -7.59 -8.53
CA ALA A 153 5.55 -6.78 -7.33
C ALA A 153 5.23 -5.30 -7.61
N LEU A 154 5.81 -4.74 -8.67
CA LEU A 154 5.57 -3.35 -9.05
C LEU A 154 4.11 -3.11 -9.49
N ALA A 155 3.56 -4.01 -10.31
CA ALA A 155 2.17 -3.93 -10.76
C ALA A 155 1.21 -3.92 -9.57
N THR A 156 1.40 -4.83 -8.62
CA THR A 156 0.55 -4.93 -7.43
C THR A 156 0.73 -3.71 -6.52
N SER A 157 1.96 -3.23 -6.36
CA SER A 157 2.28 -2.02 -5.61
C SER A 157 1.53 -0.80 -6.12
N ILE A 158 1.64 -0.51 -7.43
CA ILE A 158 0.97 0.64 -8.07
C ILE A 158 -0.55 0.52 -7.99
N SER A 159 -1.07 -0.70 -8.02
CA SER A 159 -2.51 -0.98 -7.90
C SER A 159 -3.07 -0.78 -6.50
N TYR A 160 -2.29 -0.28 -5.53
CA TYR A 160 -2.84 0.15 -4.26
C TYR A 160 -3.39 1.58 -4.27
N ILE A 161 -3.29 2.29 -5.40
CA ILE A 161 -3.96 3.58 -5.59
C ILE A 161 -5.48 3.42 -5.73
#